data_AF-F0Y8H0-F1
#
_entry.id   AF-F0Y8H0-F1
#
_cell.length_a   1.000
_cell.length_b   1.000
_cell.length_c   1.000
_cell.angle_alpha   90.00
_cell.angle_beta   90.00
_cell.angle_gamma   90.00
#
_symmetry.space_group_name_H-M   'P 1'
#
loop_
_entity.id
_entity.type
_entity.pdbx_description
1 polymer ?
#
loop_
_entity_poly.entity_id
_entity_poly.type
_entity_poly.pdbx_seq_one_letter_code
_entity_poly.pdbx_strand_id
1 'polypeptide(L)' 'MDILTVDDDDDDAARKRVKLDAAPPSCFHCGAAPATNRCSRCKAVHFCSRACQQSAWPQHRRTCAPPKRS' A
#
# COMPACT_ATOMS: atom_id res chain seq x y z
N MET A 1 -47.00 18.15 17.84
CA MET A 1 -47.25 16.76 18.27
C MET A 1 -47.09 15.90 17.01
N ASP A 2 -45.93 15.37 16.66
CA ASP A 2 -44.65 15.25 17.37
C ASP A 2 -43.54 15.21 16.30
N ILE A 3 -42.55 16.08 16.45
CA ILE A 3 -41.29 15.98 15.71
C ILE A 3 -40.57 14.77 16.31
N LEU A 4 -40.57 13.66 15.60
CA LEU A 4 -39.73 12.52 15.98
C LEU A 4 -38.28 12.92 15.70
N THR A 5 -37.53 13.18 16.76
CA THR A 5 -36.08 13.31 16.69
C THR A 5 -35.54 11.95 16.27
N VAL A 6 -35.13 11.86 15.00
CA VAL A 6 -34.28 10.76 14.56
C VAL A 6 -32.88 11.10 15.06
N ASP A 7 -32.63 10.68 16.29
CA ASP A 7 -31.28 10.58 16.86
C ASP A 7 -30.58 9.40 16.20
N ASP A 8 -29.93 9.67 15.06
CA ASP A 8 -29.08 8.73 14.33
C ASP A 8 -27.67 8.75 14.97
N ASP A 9 -27.54 8.06 16.10
CA ASP A 9 -26.27 7.74 16.75
C ASP A 9 -25.60 6.59 15.97
N ASP A 10 -24.89 6.93 14.89
CA ASP A 10 -24.15 5.97 14.05
C ASP A 10 -22.79 5.63 14.68
N ASP A 11 -22.79 4.48 15.37
CA ASP A 11 -21.69 3.81 16.06
C ASP A 11 -20.54 3.35 15.11
N ASP A 12 -19.31 3.77 15.44
CA ASP A 12 -18.01 3.63 14.75
C ASP A 12 -17.48 2.17 14.59
N ALA A 13 -18.31 1.12 14.64
CA ALA A 13 -17.79 -0.25 14.81
C ALA A 13 -17.58 -1.11 13.54
N ALA A 14 -18.02 -0.69 12.34
CA ALA A 14 -18.19 -1.67 11.24
C ALA A 14 -17.63 -1.33 9.84
N ARG A 15 -16.70 -0.38 9.66
CA ARG A 15 -16.13 -0.10 8.32
C ARG A 15 -15.07 -1.12 7.87
N LYS A 16 -15.49 -2.35 7.57
CA LYS A 16 -14.63 -3.39 7.01
C LYS A 16 -14.36 -3.11 5.53
N ARG A 17 -13.19 -2.51 5.26
CA ARG A 17 -12.72 -2.19 3.90
C ARG A 17 -12.57 -3.50 3.10
N VAL A 18 -13.46 -3.74 2.13
CA VAL A 18 -13.26 -4.80 1.13
C VAL A 18 -11.99 -4.46 0.34
N LYS A 19 -10.94 -5.26 0.51
CA LYS A 19 -9.73 -5.17 -0.31
C LYS A 19 -10.09 -5.68 -1.70
N LEU A 20 -10.40 -4.78 -2.61
CA LEU A 20 -10.52 -5.08 -4.04
C LEU A 20 -9.18 -5.73 -4.48
N ASP A 21 -9.28 -6.86 -5.18
CA ASP A 21 -8.17 -7.73 -5.54
C ASP A 21 -7.30 -7.04 -6.60
N ALA A 22 -6.46 -6.11 -6.13
CA ALA A 22 -5.53 -5.40 -6.98
C ALA A 22 -4.55 -6.40 -7.58
N ALA A 23 -4.34 -6.31 -8.90
CA ALA A 23 -3.36 -7.10 -9.62
C ALA A 23 -2.01 -7.11 -8.85
N PRO A 24 -1.31 -8.25 -8.83
CA PRO A 24 -0.08 -8.38 -8.06
C PRO A 24 0.90 -7.28 -8.49
N PRO A 25 1.60 -6.66 -7.54
CA PRO A 25 2.55 -5.60 -7.86
C PRO A 25 3.65 -6.13 -8.79
N SER A 26 4.14 -5.27 -9.67
CA SER A 26 5.24 -5.57 -10.58
C SER A 26 6.60 -5.19 -10.00
N CYS A 27 7.65 -5.88 -10.47
CA CYS A 27 9.00 -5.64 -10.04
C CYS A 27 9.54 -4.34 -10.65
N PHE A 28 10.03 -3.42 -9.82
CA PHE A 28 10.62 -2.16 -10.28
C PHE A 28 11.88 -2.36 -11.14
N HIS A 29 12.59 -3.49 -10.99
CA HIS A 29 13.79 -3.77 -11.77
C HIS A 29 13.51 -4.41 -13.12
N CYS A 30 12.71 -5.48 -13.15
CA CYS A 30 12.52 -6.33 -14.33
C CYS A 30 11.07 -6.38 -14.85
N GLY A 31 10.13 -5.70 -14.20
CA GLY A 31 8.71 -5.68 -14.58
C GLY A 31 7.92 -6.95 -14.24
N ALA A 32 8.59 -8.04 -13.85
CA ALA A 32 7.92 -9.32 -13.53
C ALA A 32 6.97 -9.20 -12.33
N ALA A 33 5.84 -9.90 -12.40
CA ALA A 33 4.91 -10.12 -11.31
C ALA A 33 4.86 -11.62 -10.95
N PRO A 34 4.60 -12.01 -9.68
CA PRO A 34 4.31 -11.14 -8.54
C PRO A 34 5.58 -10.62 -7.85
N ALA A 35 5.63 -9.32 -7.57
CA ALA A 35 6.69 -8.70 -6.79
C ALA A 35 6.35 -8.69 -5.30
N THR A 36 6.67 -9.80 -4.63
CA THR A 36 6.32 -10.02 -3.22
C THR A 36 7.16 -9.20 -2.24
N ASN A 37 8.35 -8.74 -2.64
CA ASN A 37 9.27 -8.04 -1.77
C ASN A 37 9.19 -6.53 -1.98
N ARG A 38 8.59 -5.79 -1.05
CA ARG A 38 8.64 -4.32 -1.07
C ARG A 38 9.87 -3.78 -0.35
N CYS A 39 10.33 -2.59 -0.76
CA CYS A 39 11.39 -1.90 -0.05
C CYS A 39 10.98 -1.60 1.40
N SER A 40 11.74 -2.09 2.38
CA SER A 40 11.42 -1.92 3.80
C SER A 40 11.41 -0.47 4.27
N ARG A 41 12.22 0.40 3.62
CA ARG A 41 12.36 1.82 3.96
C ARG A 41 11.21 2.65 3.40
N CYS A 42 11.05 2.68 2.08
CA CYS A 42 10.05 3.55 1.45
C CYS A 42 8.68 2.90 1.33
N LYS A 43 8.62 1.56 1.32
CA LYS A 43 7.38 0.79 1.17
C LYS A 43 6.58 1.08 -0.10
N ALA A 44 7.16 1.82 -1.05
CA ALA A 44 6.52 2.35 -2.26
C ALA A 44 6.75 1.49 -3.51
N VAL A 45 7.90 0.83 -3.62
CA VAL A 45 8.25 -0.03 -4.77
C VAL A 45 8.37 -1.49 -4.35
N HIS A 46 8.11 -2.38 -5.30
CA HIS A 46 8.16 -3.84 -5.13
C HIS A 46 9.22 -4.45 -6.03
N PHE A 47 9.74 -5.60 -5.61
CA PHE A 47 10.74 -6.40 -6.28
C PHE A 47 10.32 -7.88 -6.20
N CYS A 48 10.61 -8.64 -7.25
CA CYS A 48 10.38 -10.10 -7.21
C CYS A 48 11.41 -10.80 -6.31
N SER A 49 12.63 -10.27 -6.18
CA SER A 49 13.70 -10.86 -5.38
C SER A 49 14.66 -9.81 -4.80
N ARG A 50 15.45 -10.22 -3.81
CA ARG A 50 16.53 -9.40 -3.24
C ARG A 50 17.63 -9.08 -4.24
N ALA A 51 17.83 -9.93 -5.26
CA ALA A 51 18.75 -9.63 -6.36
C ALA A 51 18.24 -8.42 -7.17
N CYS A 52 16.97 -8.42 -7.56
CA CYS A 52 16.36 -7.29 -8.25
C CYS A 52 16.39 -6.00 -7.43
N GLN A 53 16.18 -6.08 -6.12
CA GLN A 53 16.31 -4.93 -5.23
C GLN A 53 17.72 -4.34 -5.23
N GLN A 54 18.76 -5.19 -5.18
CA GLN A 54 20.16 -4.76 -5.18
C GLN A 54 20.58 -4.18 -6.53
N SER A 55 20.20 -4.83 -7.64
CA SER A 55 20.48 -4.34 -8.99
C SER A 55 19.81 -2.99 -9.26
N ALA A 56 18.58 -2.79 -8.79
CA ALA A 56 17.88 -1.51 -8.90
C ALA A 56 18.29 -0.49 -7.84
N TRP A 57 19.07 -0.87 -6.81
CA TRP A 57 19.43 0.01 -5.70
C TRP A 57 20.13 1.31 -6.12
N PRO A 58 21.09 1.32 -7.07
CA PRO A 58 21.76 2.55 -7.49
C PRO A 58 20.79 3.61 -8.02
N GLN A 59 19.70 3.18 -8.67
CA GLN A 59 18.64 4.04 -9.19
C GLN A 59 17.60 4.33 -8.09
N HIS A 60 17.12 3.31 -7.38
CA HIS A 60 16.09 3.42 -6.37
C HIS A 60 16.50 4.28 -5.17
N ARG A 61 17.76 4.21 -4.72
CA ARG A 61 18.26 4.96 -3.55
C ARG A 61 18.06 6.47 -3.68
N ARG A 62 18.06 7.00 -4.90
CA ARG A 62 17.88 8.43 -5.20
C ARG A 62 16.48 8.93 -4.87
N THR A 63 15.49 8.03 -4.91
CA THR A 63 14.07 8.32 -4.66
C THR A 63 13.52 7.58 -3.44
N CYS A 64 14.37 6.88 -2.68
CA CYS A 64 13.97 6.07 -1.54
C CYS A 64 13.73 6.93 -0.29
N ALA A 65 12.48 7.32 -0.06
CA ALA A 65 12.05 8.08 1.12
C ALA A 65 11.03 7.30 1.98
N PRO A 66 11.12 7.35 3.32
CA PRO A 66 10.11 6.73 4.19
C PRO A 66 8.74 7.38 3.97
N PRO A 67 7.64 6.63 4.13
CA PRO A 67 6.30 7.18 4.01
C PRO A 67 6.08 8.25 5.09
N LYS A 68 5.44 9.36 4.72
CA LYS A 68 4.99 10.36 5.70
C LYS A 68 3.92 9.68 6.56
N ARG A 69 4.11 9.68 7.87
CA ARG A 69 3.05 9.29 8.81
C ARG A 69 2.25 10.56 9.11
N SER A 70 0.97 10.55 8.77
CA SER A 70 -0.01 11.57 9.14
C SER A 70 -0.76 11.13 10.39
#